data_AF-A0A2V7KNR1-F1
#
_entry.id   AF-A0A2V7KNR1-F1
#
_cell.length_a   1.000
_cell.length_b   1.000
_cell.length_c   1.000
_cell.angle_alpha   90.00
_cell.angle_beta   90.00
_cell.angle_gamma   90.00
#
_symmetry.space_group_name_H-M   'P 1'
#
loop_
_entity.id
_entity.type
_entity.pdbx_description
1 polymer ?
#
loop_
_entity_poly.entity_id
_entity_poly.type
_entity_poly.pdbx_seq_one_letter_code
_entity_poly.pdbx_strand_id
1 'polypeptide(L)'
;MAVQKQTANQIRRIEELQGYVRTVDHVRKLVAELEANRAARPKIIDGICGNIARELSHMRQRALTANLGTLPDVAGQLAIVANRAGTGINMKVRALADGVNSMTIQLDQALKMAHEAPPEKAKDKDKENPPS
;
A
#
# COMPACT_ATOMS: atom_id res chain seq x y z
N MET A 1 -14.10 13.41 26.93
CA MET A 1 -13.83 12.26 26.05
C MET A 1 -12.50 11.66 26.46
N ALA A 2 -12.46 10.41 26.90
CA ALA A 2 -11.21 9.76 27.31
C ALA A 2 -10.36 9.49 26.08
N VAL A 3 -9.17 10.09 26.00
CA VAL A 3 -8.17 9.76 24.98
C VAL A 3 -7.68 8.35 25.30
N GLN A 4 -8.18 7.35 24.58
CA GLN A 4 -7.70 5.98 24.71
C GLN A 4 -6.22 5.96 24.27
N LYS A 5 -5.31 5.62 25.20
CA LYS A 5 -3.90 5.40 24.87
C LYS A 5 -3.82 4.17 23.96
N GLN A 6 -3.28 4.37 22.77
CA GLN A 6 -3.04 3.29 21.82
C GLN A 6 -2.10 2.24 22.42
N THR A 7 -2.35 0.96 22.15
CA THR A 7 -1.48 -0.14 22.60
C THR A 7 -0.17 -0.15 21.78
N ALA A 8 0.88 -0.79 22.31
CA ALA A 8 2.14 -0.94 21.58
C ALA A 8 1.97 -1.67 20.24
N ASN A 9 1.04 -2.63 20.16
CA ASN A 9 0.70 -3.33 18.93
C ASN A 9 0.00 -2.40 17.91
N GLN A 10 -0.88 -1.52 18.38
CA GLN A 10 -1.54 -0.52 17.52
C GLN A 10 -0.53 0.49 16.96
N ILE A 11 0.38 1.00 17.80
CA ILE A 11 1.42 1.93 17.37
C ILE A 11 2.29 1.28 16.28
N ARG A 12 2.78 0.05 16.50
CA ARG A 12 3.55 -0.69 15.49
C ARG A 12 2.79 -0.86 14.17
N ARG A 13 1.49 -1.18 14.24
CA ARG A 13 0.66 -1.34 13.05
C ARG A 13 0.46 -0.02 12.30
N ILE A 14 0.27 1.08 13.02
CA ILE A 14 0.13 2.42 12.43
C ILE A 14 1.44 2.82 11.74
N GLU A 15 2.59 2.63 12.39
CA GLU A 15 3.91 2.93 11.82
C GLU A 15 4.18 2.12 10.55
N GLU A 16 3.82 0.84 10.57
CA GLU A 16 3.88 -0.05 9.40
C GLU A 16 3.01 0.49 8.24
N LEU A 17 1.74 0.80 8.52
CA LEU A 17 0.80 1.35 7.53
C LEU A 17 1.28 2.69 6.94
N GLN A 18 1.83 3.58 7.78
CA GLN A 18 2.46 4.82 7.35
C GLN A 18 3.68 4.59 6.45
N GLY A 19 4.40 3.48 6.65
CA GLY A 19 5.45 3.02 5.73
C GLY A 19 4.92 2.75 4.32
N TYR A 20 3.74 2.13 4.18
CA TYR A 20 3.11 1.90 2.89
C TYR A 20 2.55 3.18 2.27
N VAL A 21 1.92 4.05 3.07
CA VAL A 21 1.42 5.36 2.59
C VAL A 21 2.54 6.16 1.94
N ARG A 22 3.71 6.25 2.58
CA ARG A 22 4.87 6.94 2.02
C ARG A 22 5.32 6.36 0.68
N THR A 23 5.27 5.05 0.51
CA THR A 23 5.60 4.39 -0.76
C THR A 23 4.54 4.72 -1.82
N VAL A 24 3.25 4.65 -1.50
CA VAL A 24 2.16 4.99 -2.44
C VAL A 24 2.24 6.46 -2.87
N ASP A 25 2.54 7.37 -1.94
CA ASP A 25 2.75 8.80 -2.25
C ASP A 25 3.96 9.03 -3.15
N HIS A 26 5.05 8.28 -2.94
CA HIS A 26 6.21 8.34 -3.83
C HIS A 26 5.86 7.85 -5.23
N VAL A 27 5.17 6.71 -5.35
CA VAL A 27 4.70 6.20 -6.64
C VAL A 27 3.74 7.19 -7.31
N ARG A 28 2.84 7.83 -6.56
CA ARG A 28 1.95 8.88 -7.09
C ARG A 28 2.73 10.02 -7.74
N LYS A 29 3.83 10.47 -7.12
CA LYS A 29 4.70 11.50 -7.70
C LYS A 29 5.37 11.02 -8.99
N LEU A 30 5.86 9.78 -9.02
CA LEU A 30 6.44 9.20 -10.24
C LEU A 30 5.41 9.05 -11.37
N VAL A 31 4.14 8.73 -11.06
CA VAL A 31 3.06 8.68 -12.05
C VAL A 31 2.73 10.07 -12.60
N ALA A 32 2.71 11.09 -11.74
CA ALA A 32 2.55 12.47 -12.19
C ALA A 32 3.73 12.94 -13.06
N GLU A 33 4.95 12.53 -12.72
CA GLU A 33 6.14 12.77 -13.53
C GLU A 33 6.05 12.07 -14.89
N LEU A 34 5.59 10.81 -14.91
CA LEU A 34 5.34 10.06 -16.14
C LEU A 34 4.30 10.76 -17.03
N GLU A 35 3.24 11.29 -16.42
CA GLU A 35 2.20 12.07 -17.09
C GLU A 35 2.76 13.36 -17.71
N ALA A 36 3.57 14.11 -16.96
CA ALA A 36 4.20 15.33 -17.46
C ALA A 36 5.21 15.04 -18.60
N ASN A 37 5.80 13.84 -18.62
CA ASN A 37 6.81 13.43 -19.59
C ASN A 37 6.27 12.51 -20.70
N ARG A 38 4.97 12.50 -20.98
CA ARG A 38 4.35 11.64 -22.02
C ARG A 38 4.96 11.78 -23.42
N ALA A 39 5.48 12.96 -23.75
CA ALA A 39 6.14 13.26 -25.03
C ALA A 39 7.69 13.22 -24.95
N ALA A 40 8.24 12.79 -23.81
CA ALA A 40 9.68 12.70 -23.63
C ALA A 40 10.28 11.54 -24.44
N ARG A 41 11.62 11.50 -24.48
CA ARG A 41 12.35 10.40 -25.13
C ARG A 41 12.01 9.06 -24.46
N PRO A 42 11.91 7.94 -25.21
CA PRO A 42 11.58 6.63 -24.64
C PRO A 42 12.44 6.25 -23.43
N LYS A 43 13.75 6.54 -23.47
CA LYS A 43 14.67 6.29 -22.35
C LYS A 43 14.24 6.95 -21.02
N ILE A 44 13.62 8.13 -21.06
CA ILE A 44 13.12 8.83 -19.86
C ILE A 44 11.86 8.12 -19.36
N ILE A 45 10.93 7.82 -20.25
CA ILE A 45 9.69 7.10 -19.96
C ILE A 45 10.00 5.74 -19.32
N ASP A 46 10.92 4.98 -19.93
CA ASP A 46 11.34 3.66 -19.46
C ASP A 46 12.03 3.76 -18.09
N GLY A 47 12.81 4.81 -17.84
CA GLY A 47 13.43 5.07 -16.54
C GLY A 47 12.39 5.30 -15.44
N ILE A 48 11.39 6.15 -15.70
CA ILE A 48 10.31 6.43 -14.74
C ILE A 48 9.47 5.15 -14.51
N CYS A 49 9.12 4.43 -15.59
CA CYS A 49 8.39 3.17 -15.50
C CYS A 49 9.15 2.11 -14.69
N GLY A 50 10.47 1.99 -14.90
CA GLY A 50 11.32 1.08 -14.15
C GLY A 50 11.38 1.42 -12.66
N ASN A 51 11.43 2.71 -12.31
CA ASN A 51 11.37 3.15 -10.92
C ASN A 51 10.01 2.80 -10.28
N ILE A 52 8.90 3.11 -10.96
CA ILE A 52 7.55 2.74 -10.50
C ILE A 52 7.45 1.23 -10.25
N ALA A 53 7.91 0.42 -11.21
CA ALA A 53 7.84 -1.03 -11.09
C ALA A 53 8.69 -1.57 -9.93
N ARG A 54 9.87 -0.99 -9.69
CA ARG A 54 10.74 -1.36 -8.56
C ARG A 54 10.07 -1.06 -7.22
N GLU A 55 9.58 0.16 -7.04
CA GLU A 55 8.91 0.59 -5.80
C GLU A 55 7.70 -0.28 -5.48
N LEU A 56 6.87 -0.56 -6.49
CA LEU A 56 5.69 -1.41 -6.34
C LEU A 56 6.05 -2.87 -6.05
N SER A 57 7.12 -3.38 -6.63
CA SER A 57 7.61 -4.75 -6.38
C SER A 57 8.14 -4.90 -4.95
N HIS A 58 8.93 -3.93 -4.46
CA HIS A 58 9.38 -3.89 -3.07
C HIS A 58 8.20 -3.75 -2.10
N MET A 59 7.22 -2.91 -2.44
CA MET A 59 6.01 -2.77 -1.64
C MET A 59 5.22 -4.07 -1.56
N ARG A 60 5.03 -4.76 -2.70
CA ARG A 60 4.36 -6.08 -2.74
C ARG A 60 5.05 -7.06 -1.80
N GLN A 61 6.37 -7.20 -1.89
CA GLN A 61 7.13 -8.13 -1.05
C GLN A 61 6.91 -7.86 0.44
N ARG A 62 6.96 -6.58 0.85
CA ARG A 62 6.66 -6.19 2.24
C ARG A 62 5.21 -6.42 2.61
N ALA A 63 4.26 -6.17 1.71
CA ALA A 63 2.83 -6.26 1.99
C ALA A 63 2.33 -7.71 2.11
N LEU A 64 2.99 -8.67 1.45
CA LEU A 64 2.66 -10.10 1.54
C LEU A 64 2.71 -10.63 2.97
N THR A 65 3.60 -10.11 3.81
CA THR A 65 3.74 -10.53 5.21
C THR A 65 2.86 -9.73 6.19
N ALA A 66 2.29 -8.60 5.74
CA ALA A 66 1.58 -7.64 6.59
C ALA A 66 0.05 -7.84 6.63
N ASN A 67 -0.48 -8.86 5.92
CA ASN A 67 -1.91 -9.17 5.84
C ASN A 67 -2.78 -7.94 5.49
N LEU A 68 -2.36 -7.15 4.49
CA LEU A 68 -3.01 -5.90 4.07
C LEU A 68 -4.09 -6.12 3.00
N GLY A 69 -4.81 -7.25 3.07
CA GLY A 69 -5.83 -7.60 2.09
C GLY A 69 -5.25 -7.69 0.68
N THR A 70 -5.84 -6.96 -0.27
CA THR A 70 -5.50 -6.99 -1.70
C THR A 70 -4.38 -6.03 -2.10
N LEU A 71 -3.82 -5.26 -1.15
CA LEU A 71 -2.72 -4.33 -1.41
C LEU A 71 -1.52 -4.98 -2.15
N PRO A 72 -1.05 -6.19 -1.77
CA PRO A 72 0.06 -6.84 -2.48
C PRO A 72 -0.27 -7.18 -3.93
N ASP A 73 -1.52 -7.56 -4.20
CA ASP A 73 -1.99 -7.94 -5.53
C ASP A 73 -2.06 -6.72 -6.45
N VAL A 74 -2.64 -5.62 -5.96
CA VAL A 74 -2.71 -4.35 -6.69
C VAL A 74 -1.30 -3.83 -6.98
N ALA A 75 -0.41 -3.81 -5.98
CA ALA A 75 0.99 -3.42 -6.17
C ALA A 75 1.68 -4.27 -7.24
N GLY A 76 1.48 -5.58 -7.21
CA GLY A 76 2.00 -6.51 -8.20
C GLY A 76 1.50 -6.26 -9.62
N GLN A 77 0.20 -6.06 -9.78
CA GLN A 77 -0.41 -5.77 -11.08
C GLN A 77 0.12 -4.46 -11.66
N LEU A 78 0.24 -3.42 -10.84
CA LEU A 78 0.75 -2.12 -11.27
C LEU A 78 2.24 -2.18 -11.63
N ALA A 79 3.05 -2.99 -10.92
CA ALA A 79 4.45 -3.21 -11.29
C ALA A 79 4.58 -3.84 -12.69
N ILE A 80 3.71 -4.80 -13.00
CA ILE A 80 3.64 -5.41 -14.33
C ILE A 80 3.23 -4.37 -15.38
N VAL A 81 2.18 -3.58 -15.11
CA VAL A 81 1.72 -2.52 -16.03
C VAL A 81 2.84 -1.51 -16.31
N ALA A 82 3.59 -1.09 -15.30
CA ALA A 82 4.72 -0.18 -15.44
C ALA A 82 5.82 -0.78 -16.34
N ASN A 83 6.18 -2.06 -16.16
CA ASN A 83 7.22 -2.71 -16.97
C ASN A 83 6.75 -3.28 -18.32
N ARG A 84 5.44 -3.37 -18.57
CA ARG A 84 4.93 -4.01 -19.79
C ARG A 84 5.31 -3.20 -21.03
N ALA A 85 6.09 -3.82 -21.90
CA ALA A 85 6.41 -3.32 -23.24
C ALA A 85 5.15 -3.32 -24.14
N GLY A 86 5.09 -2.41 -25.11
CA GLY A 86 3.96 -2.32 -26.06
C GLY A 86 2.66 -1.76 -25.49
N THR A 87 2.57 -1.50 -24.17
CA THR A 87 1.44 -0.78 -23.57
C THR A 87 1.59 0.71 -23.88
N GLY A 88 0.66 1.29 -24.62
CA GLY A 88 0.66 2.71 -24.93
C GLY A 88 0.71 3.58 -23.66
N ILE A 89 1.50 4.65 -23.71
CA ILE A 89 1.78 5.51 -22.54
C ILE A 89 0.52 6.02 -21.85
N ASN A 90 -0.51 6.39 -22.62
CA ASN A 90 -1.78 6.86 -22.07
C ASN A 90 -2.51 5.79 -21.24
N MET A 91 -2.49 4.54 -21.71
CA MET A 91 -3.10 3.43 -20.98
C MET A 91 -2.30 3.11 -19.72
N LYS A 92 -0.97 3.17 -19.80
CA LYS A 92 -0.08 2.97 -18.66
C LYS A 92 -0.32 4.00 -17.57
N VAL A 93 -0.35 5.29 -17.93
CA VAL A 93 -0.59 6.38 -16.97
C VAL A 93 -1.96 6.26 -16.33
N ARG A 94 -3.03 5.99 -17.10
CA ARG A 94 -4.37 5.79 -16.56
C ARG A 94 -4.40 4.64 -15.55
N ALA A 95 -3.93 3.46 -15.95
CA ALA A 95 -3.95 2.28 -15.09
C ALA A 95 -3.13 2.49 -13.80
N LEU A 96 -1.97 3.16 -13.90
CA LEU A 96 -1.15 3.49 -12.74
C LEU A 96 -1.83 4.51 -11.81
N ALA A 97 -2.43 5.56 -12.36
CA ALA A 97 -3.15 6.57 -11.58
C ALA A 97 -4.34 5.96 -10.82
N ASP A 98 -5.17 5.17 -11.51
CA ASP A 98 -6.33 4.50 -10.92
C ASP A 98 -5.91 3.52 -9.82
N GLY A 99 -4.86 2.73 -10.08
CA GLY A 99 -4.33 1.77 -9.12
C GLY A 99 -3.73 2.43 -7.88
N VAL A 100 -2.93 3.50 -8.05
CA VAL A 100 -2.38 4.29 -6.93
C VAL A 100 -3.50 4.89 -6.09
N ASN A 101 -4.56 5.39 -6.73
CA ASN A 101 -5.72 5.92 -6.01
C ASN A 101 -6.43 4.84 -5.19
N SER A 102 -6.62 3.65 -5.76
CA SER A 102 -7.20 2.50 -5.04
C SER A 102 -6.36 2.12 -3.80
N MET A 103 -5.03 2.07 -3.93
CA MET A 103 -4.14 1.75 -2.81
C MET A 103 -4.20 2.81 -1.70
N THR A 104 -4.28 4.09 -2.05
CA THR A 104 -4.47 5.16 -1.05
C THR A 104 -5.77 4.96 -0.27
N ILE A 105 -6.89 4.67 -0.94
CA ILE A 105 -8.17 4.44 -0.26
C ILE A 105 -8.07 3.24 0.70
N GLN A 106 -7.45 2.14 0.26
CA GLN A 106 -7.27 0.94 1.11
C GLN A 106 -6.40 1.24 2.34
N LEU A 107 -5.32 1.99 2.16
CA LEU A 107 -4.42 2.37 3.25
C LEU A 107 -5.08 3.35 4.23
N ASP A 108 -5.86 4.31 3.75
CA ASP A 108 -6.61 5.24 4.60
C ASP A 108 -7.64 4.50 5.45
N GLN A 109 -8.35 3.53 4.87
CA GLN A 109 -9.27 2.66 5.60
C GLN A 109 -8.52 1.82 6.63
N ALA A 110 -7.39 1.22 6.26
CA ALA A 110 -6.57 0.42 7.18
C ALA A 110 -6.03 1.26 8.35
N LEU A 111 -5.61 2.51 8.09
CA LEU A 111 -5.16 3.44 9.12
C LEU A 111 -6.30 3.81 10.07
N LYS A 112 -7.48 4.16 9.55
CA LYS A 112 -8.67 4.45 10.37
C LYS A 112 -9.01 3.27 11.28
N MET A 113 -9.04 2.06 10.73
CA MET A 113 -9.28 0.84 11.52
C MET A 113 -8.20 0.61 12.58
N ALA A 114 -6.93 0.88 12.27
CA ALA A 114 -5.84 0.74 13.25
C ALA A 114 -5.93 1.79 14.37
N HIS A 115 -6.43 2.98 14.09
CA HIS A 115 -6.67 4.04 15.07
C HIS A 115 -7.91 3.80 15.94
N GLU A 116 -8.97 3.21 15.37
CA GLU A 116 -10.26 2.98 16.03
C GLU A 116 -10.39 1.61 16.71
N ALA A 117 -9.48 0.68 16.43
CA ALA A 117 -9.47 -0.63 17.07
C ALA A 117 -9.48 -0.45 18.61
N PRO A 118 -10.41 -1.09 19.34
CA PRO A 118 -10.33 -1.10 20.80
C PRO A 118 -9.00 -1.73 21.22
N PRO A 119 -8.34 -1.24 22.29
CA PRO A 119 -7.22 -1.96 22.87
C PRO A 119 -7.70 -3.37 23.17
N GLU A 120 -6.97 -4.39 22.69
CA GLU A 120 -7.36 -5.79 22.80
C GLU A 120 -7.95 -6.07 24.19
N LYS A 121 -9.21 -6.54 24.23
CA LYS A 121 -9.62 -7.38 25.37
C LYS A 121 -8.58 -8.49 25.40
N ALA A 122 -7.70 -8.44 26.39
CA ALA A 122 -6.90 -9.59 26.77
C ALA A 122 -7.86 -10.77 26.74
N LYS A 123 -7.61 -11.73 25.83
CA LYS A 123 -8.28 -13.03 25.93
C LYS A 123 -7.86 -13.55 27.30
N ASP A 124 -8.76 -13.41 28.27
CA ASP A 124 -8.66 -14.09 29.56
C ASP A 124 -8.38 -15.56 29.23
N LYS A 125 -7.15 -15.96 29.50
CA LYS A 125 -6.87 -17.33 29.91
C LYS A 125 -7.62 -17.54 31.22
N ASP A 126 -8.14 -18.74 31.39
CA ASP A 126 -8.77 -19.30 32.60
C ASP A 126 -10.27 -19.10 32.80
N LYS A 127 -11.02 -20.14 32.43
CA LYS A 127 -12.14 -20.83 33.11
C LYS A 127 -12.89 -21.66 32.04
N GLU A 128 -13.12 -22.97 32.14
CA GLU A 128 -13.29 -23.87 33.27
C GLU A 128 -12.98 -25.31 32.84
N ASN A 129 -12.34 -26.07 33.73
CA ASN A 129 -12.40 -27.54 33.74
C ASN A 129 -13.87 -27.99 33.75
N PRO A 130 -14.28 -29.00 32.96
CA PRO A 130 -15.49 -29.74 33.31
C PRO A 130 -15.18 -30.61 34.55
N PRO A 131 -15.95 -30.53 35.65
CA PRO A 131 -15.81 -31.46 36.75
C PRO A 131 -16.43 -32.82 36.36
N SER A 132 -15.69 -33.87 36.74
CA SER A 132 -16.07 -35.26 37.06
C SER A 132 -17.12 -35.97 36.21
#